data_AF-A0A845LEN3-F1
#
_entry.id   AF-A0A845LEN3-F1
#
_cell.length_a   1.000
_cell.length_b   1.000
_cell.length_c   1.000
_cell.angle_alpha   90.00
_cell.angle_beta   90.00
_cell.angle_gamma   90.00
#
_symmetry.space_group_name_H-M   'P 1'
#
loop_
_entity.id
_entity.type
_entity.pdbx_description
1 polymer ?
#
loop_
_entity_poly.entity_id
_entity_poly.type
_entity_poly.pdbx_seq_one_letter_code
_entity_poly.pdbx_strand_id
1 'polypeptide(L)'
;MSYISYLKQACRKNESRHKLFSTAFELIKDDPKAVHEFATTKLKLAKNTNDGFAKRKLNQEAVELLHRAIQLAEDDTRRAWCWFDLAKSLHSLRKPETEILQAYQKAIEILPFEKKFTDWFKSRKKQKPFS
;
A
#
# COMPACT_ATOMS: atom_id res chain seq x y z
N MET A 1 -28.84 -6.25 2.91
CA MET A 1 -27.50 -6.54 2.36
C MET A 1 -26.61 -7.06 3.49
N SER A 2 -26.18 -8.33 3.48
CA SER A 2 -25.29 -8.88 4.52
C SER A 2 -23.85 -8.39 4.35
N TYR A 3 -23.11 -8.20 5.45
CA TYR A 3 -21.69 -7.79 5.46
C TYR A 3 -20.81 -8.69 4.57
N ILE A 4 -21.13 -9.98 4.49
CA ILE A 4 -20.45 -10.95 3.63
C ILE A 4 -20.69 -10.65 2.14
N SER A 5 -21.90 -10.22 1.77
CA SER A 5 -22.24 -9.82 0.39
C SER A 5 -21.47 -8.57 -0.03
N TYR A 6 -21.34 -7.58 0.87
CA TYR A 6 -20.53 -6.38 0.64
C TYR A 6 -19.05 -6.72 0.40
N LEU A 7 -18.46 -7.59 1.23
CA LEU A 7 -17.06 -8.01 1.08
C LEU A 7 -16.82 -8.75 -0.23
N LYS A 8 -17.70 -9.70 -0.61
CA LYS A 8 -17.61 -10.41 -1.90
C LYS A 8 -17.69 -9.44 -3.08
N GLN A 9 -18.59 -8.46 -3.03
CA GLN A 9 -18.73 -7.45 -4.07
C GLN A 9 -17.50 -6.53 -4.15
N ALA A 10 -16.91 -6.17 -3.01
CA ALA A 10 -15.68 -5.39 -2.95
C ALA A 10 -14.48 -6.17 -3.51
N CYS A 11 -14.34 -7.46 -3.17
CA CYS A 11 -13.32 -8.34 -3.76
C CYS A 11 -13.46 -8.41 -5.28
N ARG A 12 -14.66 -8.67 -5.80
CA ARG A 12 -14.94 -8.73 -7.25
C ARG A 12 -14.57 -7.44 -7.97
N LYS A 13 -14.86 -6.27 -7.36
CA LYS A 13 -14.46 -4.96 -7.90
C LYS A 13 -12.93 -4.82 -7.96
N ASN A 14 -12.23 -5.22 -6.90
CA ASN A 14 -10.77 -5.13 -6.84
C ASN A 14 -10.10 -6.09 -7.84
N GLU A 15 -10.63 -7.30 -8.03
CA GLU A 15 -10.12 -8.27 -9.02
C GLU A 15 -10.28 -7.73 -10.44
N SER A 16 -11.44 -7.12 -10.73
CA SER A 16 -11.71 -6.52 -12.04
C SER A 16 -10.80 -5.31 -12.30
N ARG A 17 -10.59 -4.46 -11.28
CA ARG A 17 -9.62 -3.35 -11.36
C ARG A 17 -8.18 -3.85 -11.53
N HIS A 18 -7.80 -4.90 -10.81
CA HIS A 18 -6.47 -5.50 -10.92
C HIS A 18 -6.23 -6.04 -12.34
N LYS A 19 -7.21 -6.76 -12.91
CA LYS A 19 -7.12 -7.24 -14.29
C LYS A 19 -6.97 -6.09 -15.28
N LEU A 20 -7.79 -5.04 -15.15
CA LEU A 20 -7.73 -3.85 -16.00
C LEU A 20 -6.36 -3.17 -15.93
N PHE A 21 -5.86 -2.90 -14.73
CA PHE A 21 -4.53 -2.31 -14.55
C PHE A 21 -3.42 -3.21 -15.10
N SER A 22 -3.52 -4.52 -14.91
CA SER A 22 -2.53 -5.46 -15.45
C SER A 22 -2.49 -5.46 -16.97
N THR A 23 -3.64 -5.35 -17.64
CA THR A 23 -3.71 -5.31 -19.11
C THR A 23 -3.29 -3.96 -19.67
N ALA A 24 -3.54 -2.88 -18.93
CA ALA A 24 -3.24 -1.51 -19.36
C ALA A 24 -1.89 -1.00 -18.83
N PHE A 25 -1.08 -1.85 -18.19
CA PHE A 25 0.08 -1.41 -17.43
C PHE A 25 1.05 -0.56 -18.26
N GLU A 26 1.34 -1.00 -19.50
CA GLU A 26 2.23 -0.28 -20.41
C GLU A 26 1.77 1.13 -20.75
N LEU A 27 0.46 1.39 -20.70
CA LEU A 27 -0.13 2.70 -21.00
C LEU A 27 -0.17 3.62 -19.78
N ILE A 28 -0.14 3.06 -18.57
CA ILE A 28 -0.33 3.81 -17.32
C ILE A 28 0.93 3.90 -16.46
N LYS A 29 2.01 3.20 -16.81
CA LYS A 29 3.24 3.07 -16.00
C LYS A 29 3.98 4.38 -15.72
N ASP A 30 3.62 5.44 -16.43
CA ASP A 30 4.18 6.78 -16.30
C ASP A 30 3.21 7.77 -15.63
N ASP A 31 1.98 7.37 -15.32
CA ASP A 31 1.05 8.15 -14.51
C ASP A 31 1.19 7.78 -13.01
N PRO A 32 1.72 8.67 -12.15
CA PRO A 32 1.92 8.38 -10.73
C PRO A 32 0.62 8.02 -10.00
N LYS A 33 -0.51 8.60 -10.41
CA LYS A 33 -1.82 8.31 -9.81
C LYS A 33 -2.28 6.92 -10.20
N ALA A 34 -2.24 6.57 -11.48
CA ALA A 34 -2.67 5.26 -11.95
C ALA A 34 -1.80 4.13 -11.35
N VAL A 35 -0.48 4.33 -11.30
CA VAL A 35 0.46 3.37 -10.68
C VAL A 35 0.18 3.22 -9.19
N HIS A 36 -0.05 4.32 -8.45
CA HIS A 36 -0.42 4.24 -7.03
C HIS A 36 -1.77 3.53 -6.84
N GLU A 37 -2.78 3.83 -7.65
CA GLU A 37 -4.08 3.14 -7.59
C GLU A 37 -3.95 1.64 -7.84
N PHE A 38 -3.08 1.23 -8.77
CA PHE A 38 -2.80 -0.18 -9.01
C PHE A 38 -2.17 -0.85 -7.78
N ALA A 39 -1.18 -0.20 -7.15
CA ALA A 39 -0.58 -0.68 -5.92
C ALA A 39 -1.63 -0.84 -4.80
N THR A 40 -2.46 0.17 -4.55
CA THR A 40 -3.50 0.07 -3.50
C THR A 40 -4.52 -1.02 -3.79
N THR A 41 -4.81 -1.30 -5.06
CA THR A 41 -5.68 -2.42 -5.47
C THR A 41 -5.06 -3.76 -5.08
N LYS A 42 -3.75 -3.96 -5.34
CA LYS A 42 -3.03 -5.16 -4.92
C LYS A 42 -3.00 -5.30 -3.39
N LEU A 43 -2.80 -4.21 -2.65
CA LEU A 43 -2.85 -4.24 -1.18
C LEU A 43 -4.21 -4.63 -0.62
N LYS A 44 -5.30 -4.17 -1.24
CA LYS A 44 -6.67 -4.58 -0.88
C LYS A 44 -6.88 -6.08 -1.15
N LEU A 45 -6.40 -6.59 -2.29
CA LEU A 45 -6.46 -8.03 -2.60
C LEU A 45 -5.63 -8.84 -1.60
N ALA A 46 -4.42 -8.38 -1.26
CA ALA A 46 -3.54 -9.04 -0.31
C ALA A 46 -4.14 -9.11 1.11
N LYS A 47 -4.95 -8.12 1.50
CA LYS A 47 -5.67 -8.11 2.78
C LYS A 47 -6.84 -9.11 2.80
N ASN A 48 -7.46 -9.36 1.65
CA ASN A 48 -8.68 -10.14 1.53
C ASN A 48 -8.44 -11.61 1.17
N THR A 49 -7.23 -11.98 0.76
CA THR A 49 -6.86 -13.37 0.48
C THR A 49 -6.35 -14.09 1.72
N ASN A 50 -6.74 -15.35 1.87
CA ASN A 50 -6.20 -16.26 2.89
C ASN A 50 -4.96 -17.03 2.40
N ASP A 51 -4.68 -16.98 1.10
CA ASP A 51 -3.50 -17.62 0.51
C ASP A 51 -2.25 -16.78 0.84
N GLY A 52 -1.38 -17.35 1.68
CA GLY A 52 -0.13 -16.71 2.11
C GLY A 52 0.85 -16.45 0.96
N PHE A 53 0.90 -17.33 -0.04
CA PHE A 53 1.74 -17.15 -1.22
C PHE A 53 1.22 -16.00 -2.08
N ALA A 54 -0.08 -16.01 -2.43
CA ALA A 54 -0.70 -14.92 -3.16
C ALA A 54 -0.56 -13.58 -2.43
N LYS A 55 -0.77 -13.58 -1.11
CA LYS A 55 -0.58 -12.41 -0.26
C LYS A 55 0.85 -11.87 -0.33
N ARG A 56 1.87 -12.74 -0.25
CA ARG A 56 3.27 -12.33 -0.36
C ARG A 56 3.57 -11.72 -1.73
N LYS A 57 3.14 -12.38 -2.81
CA LYS A 57 3.34 -11.92 -4.18
C LYS A 57 2.68 -10.56 -4.42
N LEU A 58 1.42 -10.39 -4.02
CA LEU A 58 0.69 -9.12 -4.15
C LEU A 58 1.37 -7.96 -3.40
N ASN A 59 1.93 -8.23 -2.21
CA ASN A 59 2.68 -7.21 -1.47
C ASN A 59 4.02 -6.88 -2.13
N GLN A 60 4.74 -7.86 -2.72
CA GLN A 60 5.98 -7.61 -3.46
C GLN A 60 5.73 -6.73 -4.69
N GLU A 61 4.73 -7.08 -5.49
CA GLU A 61 4.36 -6.28 -6.67
C GLU A 61 3.86 -4.88 -6.28
N ALA A 62 3.16 -4.75 -5.13
CA ALA A 62 2.77 -3.44 -4.62
C ALA A 62 3.98 -2.59 -4.23
N VAL A 63 5.02 -3.17 -3.62
CA VAL A 63 6.27 -2.46 -3.28
C VAL A 63 6.91 -1.88 -4.54
N GLU A 64 7.01 -2.66 -5.62
CA GLU A 64 7.59 -2.21 -6.90
C GLU A 64 6.80 -1.04 -7.49
N LEU A 65 5.47 -1.15 -7.53
CA LEU A 65 4.60 -0.08 -8.00
C LEU A 65 4.69 1.17 -7.12
N LEU A 66 4.81 1.02 -5.80
CA LEU A 66 4.91 2.16 -4.88
C LEU A 66 6.24 2.89 -5.06
N HIS A 67 7.35 2.18 -5.27
CA HIS A 67 8.61 2.81 -5.62
C HIS A 67 8.51 3.60 -6.94
N ARG A 68 7.90 3.02 -7.97
CA ARG A 68 7.66 3.73 -9.25
C ARG A 68 6.78 4.97 -9.05
N ALA A 69 5.69 4.85 -8.30
CA ALA A 69 4.80 5.97 -8.02
C ALA A 69 5.51 7.10 -7.24
N ILE A 70 6.39 6.76 -6.28
CA ILE A 70 7.20 7.76 -5.55
C ILE A 70 8.13 8.52 -6.49
N GLN A 71 8.78 7.83 -7.43
CA GLN A 71 9.68 8.44 -8.42
C GLN A 71 8.94 9.39 -9.38
N LEU A 72 7.71 9.04 -9.75
CA LEU A 72 6.88 9.82 -10.67
C LEU A 72 6.06 10.92 -9.98
N ALA A 73 5.88 10.86 -8.66
CA ALA A 73 4.99 11.77 -7.94
C ALA A 73 5.50 13.21 -8.00
N GLU A 74 4.75 14.09 -8.65
CA GLU A 74 4.99 15.53 -8.69
C GLU A 74 4.49 16.23 -7.41
N ASP A 75 3.42 15.70 -6.80
CA ASP A 75 2.81 16.28 -5.61
C ASP A 75 3.22 15.56 -4.30
N ASP A 76 3.44 16.36 -3.27
CA ASP A 76 3.84 15.89 -1.93
C ASP A 76 2.78 14.99 -1.30
N THR A 77 1.51 15.26 -1.56
CA THR A 77 0.42 14.46 -0.97
C THR A 77 0.51 13.02 -1.41
N ARG A 78 0.56 12.78 -2.72
CA ARG A 78 0.71 11.45 -3.29
C ARG A 78 2.00 10.79 -2.86
N ARG A 79 3.11 11.51 -2.91
CA ARG A 79 4.42 10.98 -2.48
C ARG A 79 4.35 10.44 -1.04
N ALA A 80 3.74 11.21 -0.13
CA ALA A 80 3.58 10.80 1.27
C ALA A 80 2.66 9.56 1.42
N TRP A 81 1.54 9.51 0.69
CA TRP A 81 0.66 8.34 0.69
C TRP A 81 1.34 7.09 0.12
N CYS A 82 2.15 7.22 -0.92
CA CYS A 82 2.92 6.09 -1.44
C CYS A 82 3.95 5.58 -0.42
N TRP A 83 4.65 6.47 0.29
CA TRP A 83 5.54 6.08 1.39
C TRP A 83 4.80 5.35 2.52
N PHE A 84 3.62 5.82 2.90
CA PHE A 84 2.80 5.17 3.92
C PHE A 84 2.34 3.76 3.50
N ASP A 85 1.84 3.61 2.28
CA ASP A 85 1.44 2.31 1.76
C ASP A 85 2.65 1.37 1.54
N LEU A 86 3.82 1.92 1.19
CA LEU A 86 5.07 1.16 1.07
C LEU A 86 5.41 0.53 2.42
N ALA A 87 5.38 1.33 3.48
CA ALA A 87 5.69 0.86 4.82
C ALA A 87 4.72 -0.24 5.31
N LYS A 88 3.42 -0.16 4.96
CA LYS A 88 2.45 -1.23 5.22
C LYS A 88 2.77 -2.54 4.47
N SER A 89 3.25 -2.40 3.24
CA SER A 89 3.62 -3.53 2.37
C SER A 89 4.88 -4.22 2.88
N LEU A 90 5.92 -3.45 3.21
CA LEU A 90 7.15 -3.92 3.83
C LEU A 90 6.86 -4.63 5.15
N HIS A 91 5.96 -4.09 5.97
CA HIS A 91 5.51 -4.75 7.20
C HIS A 91 4.83 -6.10 6.93
N SER A 92 3.93 -6.15 5.94
CA SER A 92 3.25 -7.40 5.56
C SER A 92 4.22 -8.46 5.04
N LEU A 93 5.34 -8.03 4.45
CA LEU A 93 6.44 -8.87 3.98
C LEU A 93 7.47 -9.22 5.07
N ARG A 94 7.27 -8.74 6.31
CA ARG A 94 8.22 -8.90 7.43
C ARG A 94 9.64 -8.45 7.08
N LYS A 95 9.74 -7.33 6.35
CA LYS A 95 11.01 -6.66 6.08
C LYS A 95 11.60 -6.09 7.37
N PRO A 96 12.91 -5.77 7.41
CA PRO A 96 13.55 -5.19 8.59
C PRO A 96 12.77 -4.00 9.14
N GLU A 97 12.64 -3.92 10.47
CA GLU A 97 11.89 -2.85 11.14
C GLU A 97 12.44 -1.47 10.76
N THR A 98 13.75 -1.36 10.55
CA THR A 98 14.42 -0.12 10.11
C THR A 98 13.87 0.39 8.78
N GLU A 99 13.71 -0.48 7.77
CA GLU A 99 13.14 -0.11 6.46
C GLU A 99 11.68 0.33 6.58
N ILE A 100 10.90 -0.38 7.42
CA ILE A 100 9.50 -0.05 7.67
C ILE A 100 9.39 1.34 8.32
N LEU A 101 10.17 1.59 9.37
CA LEU A 101 10.16 2.86 10.09
C LEU A 101 10.66 4.02 9.22
N GLN A 102 11.69 3.81 8.40
CA GLN A 102 12.17 4.81 7.44
C GLN A 102 11.08 5.23 6.46
N ALA A 103 10.32 4.26 5.91
CA ALA A 103 9.23 4.57 4.99
C ALA A 103 8.08 5.34 5.69
N TYR A 104 7.72 5.00 6.93
CA TYR A 104 6.75 5.81 7.69
C TYR A 104 7.26 7.21 8.02
N GLN A 105 8.53 7.31 8.41
CA GLN A 105 9.16 8.58 8.72
C GLN A 105 9.12 9.51 7.50
N LYS A 106 9.43 8.99 6.29
CA LYS A 106 9.29 9.74 5.04
C LYS A 106 7.87 10.23 4.79
N ALA A 107 6.85 9.41 5.06
CA ALA A 107 5.45 9.85 4.92
C ALA A 107 5.11 11.00 5.88
N ILE A 108 5.58 10.94 7.13
CA ILE A 108 5.36 11.97 8.16
C ILE A 108 6.15 13.24 7.87
N GLU A 109 7.39 13.12 7.37
CA GLU A 109 8.21 14.27 6.96
C GLU A 109 7.52 15.10 5.88
N ILE A 110 6.86 14.44 4.92
CA ILE A 110 6.19 15.11 3.81
C ILE A 110 4.82 15.69 4.24
N LEU A 111 4.00 14.89 4.95
CA LEU A 111 2.71 15.34 5.48
C LEU A 111 2.63 15.12 7.00
N PRO A 112 3.16 16.04 7.81
CA PRO A 112 3.27 15.85 9.27
C PRO A 112 1.92 15.89 9.99
N PHE A 113 0.92 16.54 9.40
CA PHE A 113 -0.41 16.70 9.99
C PHE A 113 -1.41 15.62 9.55
N GLU A 114 -1.00 14.68 8.69
CA GLU A 114 -1.86 13.57 8.30
C GLU A 114 -2.04 12.61 9.49
N LYS A 115 -3.22 12.69 10.12
CA LYS A 115 -3.53 11.95 11.34
C LYS A 115 -3.36 10.45 11.18
N LYS A 116 -3.65 9.90 9.99
CA LYS A 116 -3.48 8.46 9.74
C LYS A 116 -2.02 8.02 9.84
N PHE A 117 -1.07 8.85 9.44
CA PHE A 117 0.35 8.50 9.48
C PHE A 117 0.83 8.47 10.93
N THR A 118 0.47 9.50 11.69
CA THR A 118 0.86 9.62 13.11
C THR A 118 0.16 8.59 13.99
N ASP A 119 -1.12 8.29 13.75
CA ASP A 119 -1.87 7.26 14.48
C ASP A 119 -1.26 5.87 14.28
N TRP A 120 -0.93 5.52 13.03
CA TRP A 120 -0.31 4.24 12.74
C TRP A 120 1.06 4.13 13.42
N PHE A 121 1.89 5.17 13.30
CA PHE A 121 3.23 5.21 13.92
C PHE A 121 3.17 5.08 15.45
N LYS A 122 2.22 5.78 16.09
CA LYS A 122 1.98 5.68 17.54
C LYS A 122 1.48 4.29 17.94
N SER A 123 0.59 3.68 17.16
CA SER A 123 0.09 2.33 17.44
C SER A 123 1.22 1.29 17.42
N ARG A 124 2.30 1.53 16.65
CA ARG A 124 3.49 0.68 16.63
C ARG A 124 4.39 0.84 17.84
N LYS A 125 4.70 2.09 18.23
CA LYS A 125 5.50 2.35 19.44
C LYS A 125 4.87 1.72 20.69
N LYS A 126 3.54 1.61 20.74
CA LYS A 126 2.81 0.96 21.83
C LYS A 126 2.85 -0.58 21.81
N GLN A 127 3.07 -1.20 20.65
CA GLN A 127 3.06 -2.67 20.50
C GLN A 127 4.41 -3.33 20.84
N LYS A 128 5.47 -2.55 21.04
CA LYS A 128 6.76 -3.02 21.55
C LYS A 128 7.26 -2.05 22.62
N PRO A 129 7.15 -2.36 23.94
CA PRO A 129 8.14 -1.80 24.84
C PRO A 129 9.50 -2.31 24.36
N PHE A 130 10.46 -1.41 24.20
CA PHE A 130 11.83 -1.82 23.93
C PHE A 130 12.24 -2.81 25.03
N SER A 131 12.51 -4.06 24.65
CA SER A 131 13.17 -5.06 25.47
C SER A 131 14.56 -5.29 24.90
#